data_AF-A0A016S567-F1
#
_entry.id   AF-A0A016S567-F1
#
_cell.length_a   1.000
_cell.length_b   1.000
_cell.length_c   1.000
_cell.angle_alpha   90.00
_cell.angle_beta   90.00
_cell.angle_gamma   90.00
#
_symmetry.space_group_name_H-M   'P 1'
#
loop_
_entity.id
_entity.type
_entity.pdbx_description
1 polymer ?
#
loop_
_entity_poly.entity_id
_entity_poly.type
_entity_poly.pdbx_seq_one_letter_code
_entity_poly.pdbx_strand_id
1 'polypeptide(L)' 'MRALRNPTSYPNSSFSRHRTLHHTYDDPPKMKVTILHRSQEAPLERKVLEALEIKRLSPEINNKDEMMDALRLIR' A
#
# COMPACT_ATOMS: atom_id res chain seq x y z
N MET A 1 -15.37 7.49 3.21
CA MET A 1 -14.90 7.20 1.82
C MET A 1 -15.66 7.99 0.72
N ARG A 2 -16.16 9.21 0.96
CA ARG A 2 -16.79 10.04 -0.11
C ARG A 2 -15.82 11.01 -0.78
N ALA A 3 -14.97 11.66 0.01
CA ALA A 3 -13.94 12.59 -0.50
C ALA A 3 -12.94 11.97 -1.48
N LEU A 4 -12.63 10.67 -1.33
CA LEU A 4 -11.79 9.94 -2.29
C LEU A 4 -12.47 9.75 -3.65
N ARG A 5 -13.79 9.54 -3.68
CA ARG A 5 -14.53 9.32 -4.94
C ARG A 5 -14.84 10.62 -5.67
N ASN A 6 -15.01 11.72 -4.94
CA ASN A 6 -15.31 13.02 -5.54
C ASN A 6 -14.58 14.16 -4.80
N PRO A 7 -13.31 14.44 -5.14
CA PRO A 7 -12.48 15.39 -4.41
C PRO A 7 -12.94 16.84 -4.62
N THR A 8 -13.43 17.16 -5.81
CA THR A 8 -13.84 18.52 -6.18
C THR A 8 -15.00 19.03 -5.31
N SER A 9 -15.81 18.12 -4.76
CA SER A 9 -16.87 18.45 -3.80
C SER A 9 -16.39 18.71 -2.35
N TYR A 10 -15.10 18.52 -2.05
CA TYR A 10 -14.52 18.75 -0.72
C TYR A 10 -13.29 19.67 -0.79
N PRO A 11 -13.43 20.95 -1.21
CA PRO A 11 -12.29 21.85 -1.41
C PRO A 11 -11.52 22.17 -0.11
N ASN A 12 -12.20 22.11 1.04
CA ASN A 12 -11.60 22.37 2.36
C ASN A 12 -10.94 21.13 2.99
N SER A 13 -11.01 19.96 2.35
CA SER A 13 -10.34 18.76 2.85
C SER A 13 -8.89 18.73 2.38
N SER A 14 -7.94 18.72 3.33
CA SER A 14 -6.50 18.61 3.02
C SER A 14 -6.19 17.38 2.16
N PHE A 15 -6.85 16.25 2.41
CA PHE A 15 -6.72 15.03 1.61
C PHE A 15 -7.20 15.23 0.18
N SER A 16 -8.37 15.84 0.02
CA SER A 16 -8.94 16.12 -1.29
C SER A 16 -8.02 17.03 -2.11
N ARG A 17 -7.55 18.12 -1.48
CA ARG A 17 -6.63 19.07 -2.09
C ARG A 17 -5.31 18.41 -2.51
N HIS A 18 -4.70 17.61 -1.64
CA HIS A 18 -3.47 16.88 -1.97
C HIS A 18 -3.68 15.92 -3.14
N ARG A 19 -4.79 15.15 -3.16
CA ARG A 19 -5.09 14.23 -4.25
C ARG A 19 -5.29 14.95 -5.58
N THR A 20 -6.02 16.06 -5.58
CA THR A 20 -6.24 16.85 -6.80
C THR A 20 -4.94 17.41 -7.35
N LEU A 21 -4.09 17.96 -6.49
CA LEU A 21 -2.83 18.59 -6.91
C LEU A 21 -1.75 17.60 -7.35
N HIS A 22 -1.66 16.42 -6.73
CA HIS A 22 -0.53 15.51 -6.93
C HIS A 22 -0.90 14.16 -7.56
N HIS A 23 -2.18 13.79 -7.65
CA HIS A 23 -2.56 12.42 -8.03
C HIS A 23 -3.72 12.35 -9.03
N THR A 24 -4.23 13.49 -9.52
CA THR A 24 -5.35 13.52 -10.49
C THR A 24 -4.89 13.50 -11.94
N TYR A 25 -3.71 14.08 -12.21
CA TYR A 25 -3.12 14.15 -13.54
C TYR A 25 -1.94 13.19 -13.71
N ASP A 26 -1.38 12.71 -12.61
CA ASP A 26 -0.29 11.74 -12.63
C ASP A 26 -0.84 10.33 -12.92
N ASP A 27 -0.06 9.57 -13.69
CA ASP A 27 -0.37 8.16 -13.93
C ASP A 27 -0.44 7.40 -12.60
N PRO A 28 -1.37 6.44 -12.45
CA PRO A 28 -1.40 5.60 -11.26
C PRO A 28 -0.06 4.85 -11.13
N PRO A 29 0.42 4.64 -9.90
CA PRO A 29 1.67 3.93 -9.68
C PRO A 29 1.58 2.53 -10.32
N LYS A 30 2.56 2.21 -11.16
CA LYS A 30 2.68 0.90 -11.78
C LYS A 30 3.12 -0.10 -10.72
N MET A 31 2.17 -0.81 -10.12
CA MET A 31 2.43 -1.81 -9.10
C MET A 31 2.13 -3.22 -9.61
N LYS A 32 3.07 -4.13 -9.44
CA LYS A 32 2.87 -5.57 -9.68
C LYS A 32 2.48 -6.23 -8.36
N VAL A 33 1.24 -6.70 -8.27
CA VAL A 33 0.74 -7.42 -7.10
C VAL A 33 0.76 -8.92 -7.36
N THR A 34 1.20 -9.70 -6.38
CA THR A 34 1.16 -11.16 -6.42
C THR A 34 0.53 -11.66 -5.12
N ILE A 35 -0.46 -12.55 -5.23
CA ILE A 35 -1.13 -13.14 -4.07
C ILE A 35 -0.39 -14.43 -3.73
N LEU A 36 0.21 -14.47 -2.54
CA LEU A 36 0.94 -15.62 -2.02
C LEU A 36 0.00 -16.53 -1.21
N HIS A 37 0.19 -17.84 -1.32
CA HIS A 37 -0.44 -18.87 -0.47
C HIS A 37 -1.96 -18.74 -0.24
N ARG A 38 -2.72 -18.25 -1.25
CA ARG A 38 -4.17 -17.94 -1.15
C ARG A 38 -5.04 -19.08 -0.60
N SER A 39 -4.63 -20.32 -0.83
CA SER A 39 -5.37 -21.53 -0.48
C SER A 39 -4.97 -22.14 0.86
N GLN A 40 -3.96 -21.60 1.56
CA GLN A 40 -3.50 -22.15 2.83
C GLN A 40 -4.43 -21.68 3.95
N GLU A 41 -5.41 -22.45 4.37
CA GLU A 41 -6.42 -22.04 5.36
C GLU A 41 -5.84 -21.67 6.72
N ALA A 42 -4.75 -22.31 7.16
CA ALA A 42 -4.12 -22.06 8.45
C ALA A 42 -3.43 -20.69 8.49
N PRO A 43 -3.91 -19.72 9.30
CA PRO A 43 -3.42 -18.34 9.22
C PRO A 43 -1.96 -18.17 9.63
N LEU A 44 -1.52 -18.89 10.67
CA LEU A 44 -0.14 -18.84 11.14
C LEU A 44 0.82 -19.40 10.09
N GLU A 45 0.51 -20.59 9.59
CA GLU A 45 1.34 -21.25 8.58
C GLU A 45 1.42 -20.41 7.30
N ARG A 46 0.29 -19.86 6.84
CA ARG A 46 0.23 -18.95 5.70
C ARG A 46 1.19 -17.77 5.89
N LYS A 47 1.12 -17.08 7.04
CA LYS A 47 2.01 -15.94 7.33
C LYS A 47 3.48 -16.31 7.33
N VAL A 48 3.83 -17.48 7.87
CA VAL A 48 5.22 -17.95 7.87
C VAL A 48 5.71 -18.20 6.45
N LEU A 49 4.92 -18.89 5.63
CA LEU A 49 5.26 -19.15 4.23
C LEU A 49 5.37 -17.85 3.41
N GLU A 50 4.42 -16.93 3.58
CA GLU A 50 4.46 -15.61 2.95
C GLU A 50 5.72 -14.83 3.32
N ALA A 51 6.10 -14.82 4.61
CA ALA A 51 7.31 -14.12 5.07
C ALA A 51 8.59 -14.72 4.45
N LEU A 52 8.67 -16.04 4.33
CA LEU A 52 9.79 -16.73 3.69
C LEU A 52 9.87 -16.38 2.19
N GLU A 53 8.73 -16.38 1.51
CA GLU A 53 8.68 -16.09 0.07
C GLU A 53 8.96 -14.61 -0.22
N ILE A 54 8.45 -13.68 0.60
CA ILE A 54 8.80 -12.25 0.50
C ILE A 54 10.31 -12.05 0.69
N LYS A 55 10.91 -12.70 1.69
CA LYS A 55 12.36 -12.64 1.92
C LYS A 55 13.13 -13.18 0.71
N ARG A 56 12.67 -14.28 0.11
CA ARG A 56 13.27 -14.89 -1.08
C ARG A 56 13.18 -13.99 -2.31
N LEU A 57 12.02 -13.36 -2.53
CA LEU A 57 11.77 -12.47 -3.67
C LEU A 57 12.47 -11.11 -3.51
N SER A 58 12.69 -10.67 -2.27
CA SER A 58 13.27 -9.35 -1.93
C SER A 58 12.68 -8.20 -2.76
N PRO A 59 11.35 -8.02 -2.75
CA PRO A 59 10.71 -6.94 -3.49
C PRO A 59 11.11 -5.56 -2.99
N GLU A 60 11.01 -4.55 -3.86
CA GLU A 60 11.24 -3.14 -3.51
C GLU A 60 10.27 -2.64 -2.42
N ILE A 61 9.08 -3.22 -2.33
CA ILE A 61 8.04 -2.91 -1.32
C ILE A 61 7.86 -4.12 -0.40
N ASN A 62 7.59 -3.91 0.89
CA ASN A 62 7.55 -4.94 1.95
C ASN A 62 8.93 -5.44 2.41
N ASN A 63 9.97 -4.62 2.22
CA ASN A 63 11.28 -4.88 2.79
C ASN A 63 11.41 -4.21 4.18
N LYS A 64 12.47 -4.56 4.91
CA LYS A 64 12.69 -4.07 6.27
C LYS A 64 12.92 -2.56 6.32
N ASP A 65 13.68 -2.01 5.39
CA ASP A 65 14.05 -0.59 5.40
C ASP A 65 12.84 0.29 5.09
N GLU A 66 12.05 -0.09 4.07
CA GLU A 66 10.77 0.54 3.74
C GLU A 66 9.80 0.50 4.92
N MET A 67 9.69 -0.65 5.60
CA MET A 67 8.87 -0.77 6.81
C MET A 67 9.34 0.17 7.92
N MET A 68 10.66 0.27 8.17
CA MET A 68 11.20 1.16 9.19
C MET A 68 10.93 2.62 8.86
N ASP A 69 11.04 3.02 7.60
CA ASP A 69 10.72 4.37 7.15
C ASP A 69 9.23 4.67 7.28
N ALA A 70 8.35 3.72 6.93
CA ALA A 70 6.92 3.87 7.12
C ALA A 70 6.54 4.01 8.60
N LEU A 71 7.15 3.21 9.49
CA LEU A 71 6.90 3.28 10.94
C LEU A 71 7.31 4.63 11.54
N ARG A 72 8.32 5.31 10.99
CA ARG A 72 8.70 6.68 11.43
C ARG A 72 7.63 7.72 11.15
N LEU A 73 6.74 7.46 10.19
CA LEU A 73 5.65 8.38 9.83
C LEU A 73 4.42 8.21 10.72
N ILE A 74 4.35 7.10 11.48
CA ILE A 74 3.30 6.87 12.47
C ILE A 74 3.71 7.59 13.76
N ARG A 75 3.06 8.71 14.04
CA ARG A 75 3.14 9.42 15.31
C ARG A 75 2.23 8.81 16.36
#